data_AF-A0A836X441-F1
#
_entry.id   AF-A0A836X441-F1
#
_cell.length_a   1.000
_cell.length_b   1.000
_cell.length_c   1.000
_cell.angle_alpha   90.00
_cell.angle_beta   90.00
_cell.angle_gamma   90.00
#
_symmetry.space_group_name_H-M   'P 1'
#
loop_
_entity.id
_entity.type
_entity.pdbx_description
1 polymer ?
#
loop_
_entity_poly.entity_id
_entity_poly.type
_entity_poly.pdbx_seq_one_letter_code
_entity_poly.pdbx_strand_id
1 'polypeptide(L)'
;MPVKFMLLLSWILFAEGRIYGDAADLGVLQEQCRLLDSQRDSLEAQRLLVAAQAETLSTRVDSLKLDEENAEELQESLRSSLGLVRRMVDVDRRLVALDARQDSLEERMRLGYDWEIGVLIQKLSAQADKGLLTQLMVYQEAREQLGAKIYSASWRYGEQMLIAVDDGPDKIQQKLELMEDIDHRLGVEMVSAAELLLRLEEEFRLRTRMGGDKAEGQGTDGPVGKMLVFARGDQPGGKVRFRAAGRQGGGADLAATTVEEVVLEIQKLKTRQQEVHQLQAVVQERAKAFRLYLRNMLEGEE
;
A
#
# COMPACT_ATOMS: atom_id res chain seq x y z
N MET A 1 8.37 -31.59 -46.06
CA MET A 1 8.76 -30.41 -45.26
C MET A 1 7.52 -29.75 -44.70
N PRO A 2 7.24 -29.88 -43.40
CA PRO A 2 6.38 -28.92 -42.72
C PRO A 2 6.82 -28.67 -41.27
N VAL A 3 7.46 -27.54 -40.98
CA VAL A 3 7.59 -27.04 -39.60
C VAL A 3 7.66 -25.51 -39.68
N LYS A 4 6.54 -24.83 -39.38
CA LYS A 4 6.47 -23.41 -38.95
C LYS A 4 5.01 -22.97 -38.83
N PHE A 5 4.23 -23.67 -38.01
CA PHE A 5 2.93 -23.19 -37.53
C PHE A 5 2.66 -23.82 -36.16
N MET A 6 3.49 -23.49 -35.17
CA MET A 6 3.28 -23.98 -33.80
C MET A 6 3.89 -23.09 -32.71
N LEU A 7 3.88 -21.76 -32.87
CA LEU A 7 4.35 -20.84 -31.82
C LEU A 7 3.58 -19.51 -31.82
N LEU A 8 2.25 -19.55 -31.83
CA LEU A 8 1.42 -18.35 -31.65
C LEU A 8 0.04 -18.73 -31.07
N LEU A 9 0.03 -19.54 -29.99
CA LEU A 9 -1.19 -19.81 -29.22
C LEU A 9 -0.87 -20.31 -27.80
N SER A 10 -0.12 -19.53 -27.01
CA SER A 10 0.20 -19.92 -25.62
C SER A 10 0.40 -18.72 -24.69
N TRP A 11 -0.39 -17.64 -24.80
CA TRP A 11 -0.23 -16.45 -23.95
C TRP A 11 -1.53 -15.81 -23.41
N ILE A 12 -2.70 -16.48 -23.46
CA ILE A 12 -3.97 -15.86 -23.00
C ILE A 12 -4.80 -16.74 -22.04
N LEU A 13 -4.22 -17.72 -21.35
CA LEU A 13 -4.98 -18.46 -20.32
C LEU A 13 -4.11 -18.72 -19.08
N PHE A 14 -3.94 -17.69 -18.26
CA PHE A 14 -3.62 -17.82 -16.84
C PHE A 14 -4.29 -16.66 -16.07
N ALA A 15 -5.61 -16.63 -16.13
CA ALA A 15 -6.46 -15.82 -15.27
C ALA A 15 -7.51 -16.75 -14.64
N GLU A 16 -7.04 -17.72 -13.85
CA GLU A 16 -7.89 -18.50 -12.95
C GLU A 16 -7.26 -18.54 -11.57
N GLY A 17 -8.11 -18.33 -10.56
CA GLY A 17 -7.78 -17.91 -9.21
C GLY A 17 -6.70 -18.77 -8.54
N ARG A 18 -5.56 -18.14 -8.26
CA ARG A 18 -4.78 -18.50 -7.08
C ARG A 18 -5.27 -17.67 -5.92
N ILE A 19 -6.00 -18.34 -5.04
CA ILE A 19 -6.33 -17.86 -3.71
C ILE A 19 -5.02 -17.49 -3.00
N TYR A 20 -5.04 -16.31 -2.42
CA TYR A 20 -3.93 -15.54 -1.85
C TYR A 20 -3.10 -16.26 -0.80
N GLY A 21 -1.79 -15.98 -0.81
CA GLY A 21 -0.94 -15.94 0.38
C GLY A 21 0.03 -17.10 0.55
N ASP A 22 1.14 -17.08 -0.20
CA ASP A 22 2.38 -17.74 0.21
C ASP A 22 3.50 -16.70 0.23
N ALA A 23 4.34 -16.68 1.27
CA ALA A 23 5.49 -15.78 1.38
C ALA A 23 6.46 -15.96 0.18
N ALA A 24 6.46 -17.14 -0.44
CA ALA A 24 7.16 -17.42 -1.69
C ALA A 24 6.65 -16.56 -2.86
N ASP A 25 5.36 -16.22 -2.89
CA ASP A 25 4.77 -15.39 -3.95
C ASP A 25 5.20 -13.93 -3.83
N LEU A 26 5.41 -13.39 -2.62
CA LEU A 26 5.90 -12.02 -2.42
C LEU A 26 7.32 -11.81 -2.98
N GLY A 27 8.21 -12.78 -2.75
CA GLY A 27 9.56 -12.73 -3.32
C GLY A 27 9.56 -12.73 -4.85
N VAL A 28 8.66 -13.51 -5.47
CA VAL A 28 8.48 -13.53 -6.92
C VAL A 28 7.96 -12.19 -7.43
N LEU A 29 7.01 -11.56 -6.73
CA LEU A 29 6.48 -10.25 -7.10
C LEU A 29 7.55 -9.16 -7.01
N GLN A 30 8.37 -9.15 -5.96
CA GLN A 30 9.50 -8.21 -5.83
C GLN A 30 10.49 -8.31 -6.99
N GLU A 31 10.83 -9.54 -7.41
CA GLU A 31 11.75 -9.75 -8.52
C GLU A 31 11.14 -9.31 -9.86
N GLN A 32 9.82 -9.51 -10.03
CA GLN A 32 9.11 -8.98 -11.19
C GLN A 32 9.13 -7.46 -11.24
N CYS A 33 8.98 -6.77 -10.10
CA CYS A 33 9.09 -5.31 -10.04
C CYS A 33 10.49 -4.84 -10.46
N ARG A 34 11.56 -5.43 -9.92
CA ARG A 34 12.94 -5.11 -10.33
C ARG A 34 13.17 -5.29 -11.83
N LEU A 35 12.59 -6.34 -12.41
CA LEU A 35 12.67 -6.57 -13.84
C LEU A 35 11.93 -5.50 -14.64
N LEU A 36 10.74 -5.07 -14.20
CA LEU A 36 10.02 -3.96 -14.86
C LEU A 36 10.78 -2.64 -14.74
N ASP A 37 11.37 -2.33 -13.59
CA ASP A 37 12.18 -1.13 -13.40
C ASP A 37 13.35 -1.10 -14.40
N SER A 38 14.07 -2.22 -14.55
CA SER A 38 15.16 -2.31 -15.53
C SER A 38 14.68 -2.14 -16.99
N GLN A 39 13.48 -2.61 -17.31
CA GLN A 39 12.87 -2.43 -18.63
C GLN A 39 12.46 -0.98 -18.87
N ARG A 40 11.91 -0.33 -17.85
CA ARG A 40 11.53 1.08 -17.88
C ARG A 40 12.77 1.95 -18.09
N ASP A 41 13.83 1.76 -17.30
CA ASP A 41 15.09 2.49 -17.45
C ASP A 41 15.64 2.36 -18.89
N SER A 42 15.60 1.16 -19.45
CA SER A 42 16.03 0.93 -20.83
C SER A 42 15.16 1.67 -21.86
N LEU A 43 13.83 1.76 -21.64
CA LEU A 43 12.93 2.49 -22.54
C LEU A 43 13.06 4.00 -22.37
N GLU A 44 13.26 4.50 -21.16
CA GLU A 44 13.52 5.91 -20.90
C GLU A 44 14.83 6.36 -21.58
N ALA A 45 15.87 5.54 -21.52
CA ALA A 45 17.10 5.78 -22.27
C ALA A 45 16.87 5.80 -23.80
N GLN A 46 16.03 4.90 -24.33
CA GLN A 46 15.64 4.92 -25.75
C GLN A 46 14.85 6.18 -26.11
N ARG A 47 13.94 6.63 -25.24
CA ARG A 47 13.15 7.85 -25.41
C ARG A 47 14.06 9.07 -25.55
N LEU A 48 15.04 9.20 -24.66
CA LEU A 48 16.05 10.27 -24.72
C LEU A 48 16.87 10.25 -26.01
N LEU A 49 17.26 9.06 -26.47
CA LEU A 49 18.01 8.92 -27.72
C LEU A 49 17.16 9.34 -28.93
N VAL A 50 15.88 8.94 -28.99
CA VAL A 50 14.97 9.36 -30.07
C VAL A 50 14.72 10.88 -30.02
N ALA A 51 14.63 11.47 -28.83
CA ALA A 51 14.49 12.92 -28.65
C ALA A 51 15.72 13.66 -29.20
N ALA A 52 16.93 13.23 -28.86
CA ALA A 52 18.16 13.82 -29.39
C ALA A 52 18.27 13.67 -30.93
N GLN A 53 17.85 12.52 -31.48
CA GLN A 53 17.77 12.33 -32.93
C GLN A 53 16.75 13.27 -33.58
N ALA A 54 15.62 13.55 -32.91
CA ALA A 54 14.61 14.48 -33.40
C ALA A 54 15.12 15.93 -33.39
N GLU A 55 15.85 16.35 -32.35
CA GLU A 55 16.45 17.68 -32.27
C GLU A 55 17.49 17.91 -33.38
N THR A 56 18.41 16.96 -33.57
CA THR A 56 19.42 17.04 -34.64
C THR A 56 18.76 17.10 -36.02
N LEU A 57 17.73 16.27 -36.26
CA LEU A 57 17.01 16.29 -37.52
C LEU A 57 16.21 17.58 -37.73
N SER A 58 15.64 18.15 -36.66
CA SER A 58 14.96 19.45 -36.72
C SER A 58 15.91 20.55 -37.17
N THR A 59 17.10 20.63 -36.57
CA THR A 59 18.11 21.62 -36.98
C THR A 59 18.55 21.44 -38.44
N ARG A 60 18.67 20.19 -38.91
CA ARG A 60 18.97 19.89 -40.32
C ARG A 60 17.83 20.35 -41.24
N VAL A 61 16.59 20.03 -40.91
CA VAL A 61 15.41 20.46 -41.69
C VAL A 61 15.36 21.98 -41.78
N ASP A 62 15.62 22.70 -40.69
CA ASP A 62 15.61 24.16 -40.69
C ASP A 62 16.75 24.76 -41.53
N SER A 63 17.93 24.12 -41.56
CA SER A 63 19.01 24.53 -42.47
C SER A 63 18.67 24.28 -43.95
N LEU A 64 18.02 23.15 -44.28
CA LEU A 64 17.70 22.78 -45.66
C LEU A 64 16.57 23.61 -46.26
N LYS A 65 15.70 24.21 -45.42
CA LYS A 65 14.62 25.12 -45.87
C LYS A 65 15.14 26.43 -46.49
N LEU A 66 16.41 26.78 -46.27
CA LEU A 66 16.96 28.07 -46.72
C LEU A 66 17.37 28.07 -48.20
N ASP A 67 17.51 26.91 -48.84
CA ASP A 67 17.97 26.76 -50.23
C ASP A 67 17.04 25.83 -51.03
N GLU A 68 16.51 26.32 -52.17
CA GLU A 68 15.63 25.55 -53.06
C GLU A 68 16.33 24.37 -53.74
N GLU A 69 17.66 24.41 -53.90
CA GLU A 69 18.46 23.31 -54.48
C GLU A 69 18.45 22.04 -53.61
N ASN A 70 18.08 22.16 -52.33
CA ASN A 70 18.09 21.06 -51.35
C ASN A 70 16.74 20.32 -51.20
N ALA A 71 15.82 20.49 -52.16
CA ALA A 71 14.45 19.97 -52.06
C ALA A 71 14.38 18.44 -51.84
N GLU A 72 15.26 17.66 -52.45
CA GLU A 72 15.31 16.20 -52.28
C GLU A 72 15.77 15.79 -50.88
N GLU A 73 16.86 16.41 -50.38
CA GLU A 73 17.39 16.16 -49.04
C GLU A 73 16.40 16.60 -47.93
N LEU A 74 15.67 17.68 -48.17
CA LEU A 74 14.61 18.14 -47.29
C LEU A 74 13.49 17.09 -47.23
N GLN A 75 13.07 16.54 -48.38
CA GLN A 75 12.03 15.51 -48.42
C GLN A 75 12.47 14.22 -47.70
N GLU A 76 13.73 13.81 -47.84
CA GLU A 76 14.29 12.66 -47.11
C GLU A 76 14.36 12.92 -45.59
N SER A 77 14.75 14.13 -45.20
CA SER A 77 14.78 14.54 -43.78
C SER A 77 13.37 14.56 -43.17
N LEU A 78 12.36 15.01 -43.91
CA LEU A 78 10.95 14.95 -43.49
C LEU A 78 10.41 13.51 -43.40
N ARG A 79 10.81 12.61 -44.30
CA ARG A 79 10.47 11.18 -44.16
C ARG A 79 11.12 10.57 -42.92
N SER A 80 12.37 10.94 -42.64
CA SER A 80 13.11 10.50 -41.46
C SER A 80 12.47 11.01 -40.17
N SER A 81 11.89 12.22 -40.16
CA SER A 81 11.23 12.78 -38.99
C SER A 81 9.93 12.05 -38.66
N LEU A 82 9.14 11.68 -39.67
CA LEU A 82 7.98 10.81 -39.48
C LEU A 82 8.36 9.45 -38.88
N GLY A 83 9.51 8.89 -39.30
CA GLY A 83 10.06 7.66 -38.73
C GLY A 83 10.46 7.79 -37.26
N LEU A 84 10.99 8.95 -36.85
CA LEU A 84 11.30 9.26 -35.44
C LEU A 84 10.05 9.44 -34.59
N VAL A 85 9.04 10.16 -35.10
CA VAL A 85 7.76 10.35 -34.38
C VAL A 85 7.10 9.01 -34.11
N ARG A 86 7.05 8.10 -35.09
CA ARG A 86 6.51 6.75 -34.89
C ARG A 86 7.26 5.98 -33.81
N ARG A 87 8.61 6.03 -33.82
CA ARG A 87 9.44 5.41 -32.79
C ARG A 87 9.19 6.00 -31.41
N MET A 88 9.05 7.32 -31.29
CA MET A 88 8.73 7.98 -30.02
C MET A 88 7.38 7.51 -29.48
N VAL A 89 6.33 7.51 -30.32
CA VAL A 89 5.00 7.04 -29.95
C VAL A 89 5.02 5.57 -29.50
N ASP A 90 5.79 4.72 -30.17
CA ASP A 90 5.92 3.32 -29.79
C ASP A 90 6.64 3.14 -28.44
N VAL A 91 7.66 3.95 -28.15
CA VAL A 91 8.35 3.96 -26.85
C VAL A 91 7.39 4.44 -25.76
N ASP A 92 6.70 5.56 -25.97
CA ASP A 92 5.74 6.11 -25.00
C ASP A 92 4.60 5.12 -24.71
N ARG A 93 4.06 4.44 -25.73
CA ARG A 93 3.04 3.39 -25.53
C ARG A 93 3.55 2.23 -24.69
N ARG A 94 4.81 1.81 -24.88
CA ARG A 94 5.43 0.75 -24.08
C ARG A 94 5.68 1.18 -22.65
N LEU A 95 6.10 2.43 -22.42
CA LEU A 95 6.23 3.00 -21.08
C LEU A 95 4.89 3.00 -20.35
N VAL A 96 3.82 3.49 -20.99
CA VAL A 96 2.46 3.45 -20.40
C VAL A 96 2.01 2.02 -20.07
N ALA A 97 2.32 1.05 -20.94
CA ALA A 97 1.99 -0.35 -20.67
C ALA A 97 2.82 -0.96 -19.53
N LEU A 98 4.09 -0.56 -19.37
CA LEU A 98 4.92 -0.95 -18.23
C LEU A 98 4.42 -0.32 -16.93
N ASP A 99 4.06 0.97 -16.94
CA ASP A 99 3.50 1.66 -15.79
C ASP A 99 2.22 0.98 -15.30
N ALA A 100 1.29 0.66 -16.21
CA ALA A 100 0.07 -0.07 -15.86
C ALA A 100 0.35 -1.47 -15.27
N ARG A 101 1.40 -2.15 -15.76
CA ARG A 101 1.81 -3.44 -15.23
C ARG A 101 2.48 -3.32 -13.87
N GLN A 102 3.30 -2.29 -13.68
CA GLN A 102 3.93 -1.96 -12.41
C GLN A 102 2.86 -1.66 -11.35
N ASP A 103 1.88 -0.81 -11.68
CA ASP A 103 0.75 -0.52 -10.80
C ASP A 103 -0.03 -1.80 -10.41
N SER A 104 -0.23 -2.72 -11.34
CA SER A 104 -0.87 -4.01 -11.04
C SER A 104 -0.01 -4.89 -10.12
N LEU A 105 1.31 -4.88 -10.25
CA LEU A 105 2.20 -5.65 -9.37
C LEU A 105 2.30 -5.03 -7.98
N GLU A 106 2.40 -3.70 -7.88
CA GLU A 106 2.37 -2.96 -6.63
C GLU A 106 1.10 -3.31 -5.84
N GLU A 107 -0.07 -3.35 -6.49
CA GLU A 107 -1.32 -3.76 -5.84
C GLU A 107 -1.30 -5.22 -5.36
N ARG A 108 -0.71 -6.14 -6.14
CA ARG A 108 -0.61 -7.54 -5.69
C ARG A 108 0.36 -7.69 -4.51
N MET A 109 1.46 -6.95 -4.51
CA MET A 109 2.39 -6.90 -3.37
C MET A 109 1.71 -6.33 -2.13
N ARG A 110 0.91 -5.27 -2.32
CA ARG A 110 0.11 -4.64 -1.27
C ARG A 110 -0.77 -5.65 -0.54
N LEU A 111 -1.59 -6.38 -1.30
CA LEU A 111 -2.48 -7.41 -0.77
C LEU A 111 -1.71 -8.58 -0.15
N GLY A 112 -0.56 -8.95 -0.72
CA GLY A 112 0.32 -9.97 -0.15
C GLY A 112 0.84 -9.56 1.24
N TYR A 113 1.35 -8.34 1.39
CA TYR A 113 1.80 -7.83 2.68
C TYR A 113 0.65 -7.68 3.67
N ASP A 114 -0.51 -7.17 3.26
CA ASP A 114 -1.68 -7.02 4.15
C ASP A 114 -2.12 -8.38 4.72
N TRP A 115 -2.07 -9.44 3.89
CA TRP A 115 -2.34 -10.80 4.32
C TRP A 115 -1.30 -11.31 5.33
N GLU A 116 0.00 -11.19 5.02
CA GLU A 116 1.08 -11.63 5.91
C GLU A 116 1.06 -10.89 7.25
N ILE A 117 0.84 -9.57 7.23
CA ILE A 117 0.67 -8.73 8.42
C ILE A 117 -0.50 -9.24 9.26
N GLY A 118 -1.65 -9.51 8.64
CA GLY A 118 -2.82 -10.06 9.34
C GLY A 118 -2.53 -11.42 9.99
N VAL A 119 -1.86 -12.32 9.29
CA VAL A 119 -1.43 -13.63 9.81
C VAL A 119 -0.47 -13.47 10.98
N LEU A 120 0.51 -12.56 10.89
CA LEU A 120 1.47 -12.31 11.96
C LEU A 120 0.82 -11.68 13.19
N ILE A 121 -0.09 -10.72 13.02
CA ILE A 121 -0.87 -10.14 14.13
C ILE A 121 -1.69 -11.23 14.83
N GLN A 122 -2.32 -12.13 14.06
CA GLN A 122 -3.08 -13.24 14.63
C GLN A 122 -2.18 -14.20 15.42
N LYS A 123 -1.02 -14.59 14.86
CA LYS A 123 -0.05 -15.46 15.56
C LYS A 123 0.49 -14.80 16.84
N LEU A 124 0.87 -13.52 16.77
CA LEU A 124 1.37 -12.75 17.90
C LEU A 124 0.32 -12.55 19.00
N SER A 125 -0.97 -12.46 18.64
CA SER A 125 -2.06 -12.39 19.61
C SER A 125 -2.26 -13.71 20.39
N ALA A 126 -1.87 -14.84 19.80
CA ALA A 126 -1.94 -16.14 20.45
C ALA A 126 -0.67 -16.44 21.27
N GLN A 127 0.50 -16.04 20.76
CA GLN A 127 1.78 -16.21 21.44
C GLN A 127 2.73 -15.07 21.07
N ALA A 128 3.19 -14.32 22.08
CA ALA A 128 4.21 -13.31 21.89
C ALA A 128 5.55 -13.97 21.54
N ASP A 129 6.07 -13.67 20.35
CA ASP A 129 7.36 -14.13 19.85
C ASP A 129 8.13 -12.95 19.27
N LYS A 130 9.37 -12.75 19.74
CA LYS A 130 10.20 -11.62 19.34
C LYS A 130 10.61 -11.67 17.86
N GLY A 131 10.84 -12.86 17.31
CA GLY A 131 11.17 -13.04 15.90
C GLY A 131 9.99 -12.72 14.99
N LEU A 132 8.78 -13.18 15.35
CA LEU A 132 7.55 -12.82 14.62
C LEU A 132 7.26 -11.32 14.70
N LEU A 133 7.56 -10.68 15.83
CA LEU A 133 7.41 -9.23 15.99
C LEU A 133 8.36 -8.47 15.06
N THR A 134 9.63 -8.89 14.96
CA THR A 134 10.58 -8.29 14.00
C THR A 134 10.13 -8.49 12.56
N GLN A 135 9.62 -9.68 12.21
CA GLN A 135 9.09 -9.93 10.87
C GLN A 135 7.88 -9.05 10.54
N LEU A 136 6.98 -8.85 11.52
CA LEU A 136 5.83 -7.95 11.39
C LEU A 136 6.29 -6.52 11.10
N MET A 137 7.30 -6.03 11.82
CA MET A 137 7.88 -4.69 11.58
C MET A 137 8.42 -4.56 10.15
N VAL A 138 9.17 -5.56 9.67
CA VAL A 138 9.73 -5.55 8.31
C VAL A 138 8.62 -5.51 7.25
N TYR A 139 7.55 -6.29 7.40
CA TYR A 139 6.45 -6.26 6.44
C TYR A 139 5.63 -4.97 6.50
N GLN A 140 5.42 -4.40 7.68
CA GLN A 140 4.74 -3.11 7.81
C GLN A 140 5.55 -1.98 7.20
N GLU A 141 6.86 -1.93 7.41
CA GLU A 141 7.73 -0.94 6.77
C GLU A 141 7.72 -1.09 5.25
N ALA A 142 7.85 -2.32 4.74
CA ALA A 142 7.76 -2.58 3.30
C ALA A 142 6.38 -2.20 2.71
N ARG A 143 5.31 -2.41 3.48
CA ARG A 143 3.94 -2.06 3.11
C ARG A 143 3.69 -0.55 3.13
N GLU A 144 4.31 0.19 4.04
CA GLU A 144 4.29 1.65 4.10
C GLU A 144 5.05 2.25 2.91
N GLN A 145 6.19 1.67 2.52
CA GLN A 145 7.00 2.12 1.38
C GLN A 145 6.28 2.01 0.04
N LEU A 146 5.36 1.03 -0.13
CA LEU A 146 4.50 0.95 -1.32
C LEU A 146 3.51 2.11 -1.44
N GLY A 147 3.36 2.93 -0.40
CA GLY A 147 2.53 4.14 -0.40
C GLY A 147 1.03 3.86 -0.40
N ALA A 148 0.26 4.96 -0.41
CA ALA A 148 -1.20 4.95 -0.45
C ALA A 148 -1.73 5.35 -1.83
N LYS A 149 -1.21 4.73 -2.90
CA LYS A 149 -1.86 4.85 -4.21
C LYS A 149 -3.27 4.24 -4.12
N ILE A 150 -4.23 4.95 -4.70
CA ILE A 150 -5.64 4.60 -4.62
C ILE A 150 -5.91 3.48 -5.61
N TYR A 151 -5.98 2.24 -5.12
CA TYR A 151 -6.39 1.10 -5.94
C TYR A 151 -7.84 0.77 -5.61
N SER A 152 -8.68 0.92 -6.64
CA SER A 152 -10.15 0.87 -6.58
C SER A 152 -10.73 -0.55 -6.52
N ALA A 153 -9.89 -1.58 -6.63
CA ALA A 153 -10.31 -2.97 -6.59
C ALA A 153 -10.56 -3.41 -5.14
N SER A 154 -11.75 -3.93 -4.85
CA SER A 154 -12.12 -4.54 -3.56
C SER A 154 -12.36 -3.55 -2.39
N TRP A 155 -13.40 -2.73 -2.49
CA TRP A 155 -13.99 -2.07 -1.31
C TRP A 155 -15.45 -2.47 -1.13
N ARG A 156 -15.84 -2.75 0.13
CA ARG A 156 -17.18 -3.22 0.54
C ARG A 156 -18.32 -2.22 0.27
N TYR A 157 -18.00 -0.98 -0.07
CA TYR A 157 -18.95 0.04 -0.53
C TYR A 157 -19.10 0.06 -2.07
N GLY A 158 -18.42 -0.87 -2.75
CA GLY A 158 -18.17 -0.90 -4.18
C GLY A 158 -19.43 -0.77 -5.02
N GLU A 159 -20.38 -1.68 -4.88
CA GLU A 159 -21.53 -1.78 -5.81
C GLU A 159 -22.62 -0.73 -5.56
N GLN A 160 -22.85 -0.35 -4.29
CA GLN A 160 -23.90 0.61 -3.93
C GLN A 160 -23.50 2.07 -4.22
N MET A 161 -22.19 2.32 -4.38
CA MET A 161 -21.59 3.64 -4.62
C MET A 161 -21.05 3.81 -6.05
N LEU A 162 -21.62 3.10 -7.02
CA LEU A 162 -21.41 3.36 -8.44
C LEU A 162 -22.54 4.25 -8.97
N ILE A 163 -22.20 5.06 -9.97
CA ILE A 163 -23.21 5.73 -10.80
C ILE A 163 -23.81 4.66 -11.70
N ALA A 164 -25.08 4.34 -11.48
CA ALA A 164 -25.85 3.48 -12.35
C ALA A 164 -26.36 4.29 -13.56
N VAL A 165 -26.64 3.60 -14.66
CA VAL A 165 -27.21 4.22 -15.88
C VAL A 165 -28.55 4.90 -15.59
N ASP A 166 -29.29 4.42 -14.59
CA ASP A 166 -30.60 4.95 -14.17
C ASP A 166 -30.51 5.96 -13.00
N ASP A 167 -29.31 6.42 -12.65
CA ASP A 167 -29.13 7.43 -11.60
C ASP A 167 -29.38 8.83 -12.16
N GLY A 168 -30.55 9.38 -11.85
CA GLY A 168 -30.83 10.80 -12.05
C GLY A 168 -30.07 11.70 -11.07
N PRO A 169 -30.07 13.04 -11.29
CA PRO A 169 -29.27 14.00 -10.53
C PRO A 169 -29.49 13.90 -9.01
N ASP A 170 -30.74 13.76 -8.56
CA ASP A 170 -31.07 13.64 -7.13
C ASP A 170 -30.44 12.41 -6.47
N LYS A 171 -30.42 11.27 -7.16
CA LYS A 171 -29.80 10.03 -6.65
C LYS A 171 -28.28 10.17 -6.56
N ILE A 172 -27.67 10.84 -7.53
CA ILE A 172 -26.23 11.07 -7.51
C ILE A 172 -25.85 12.07 -6.43
N GLN A 173 -26.70 13.08 -6.18
CA GLN A 173 -26.52 14.01 -5.05
C GLN A 173 -26.64 13.29 -3.70
N GLN A 174 -27.64 12.43 -3.50
CA GLN A 174 -27.77 11.61 -2.28
C GLN A 174 -26.56 10.70 -2.05
N LYS A 175 -26.04 10.07 -3.11
CA LYS A 175 -24.81 9.27 -3.03
C LYS A 175 -23.60 10.14 -2.68
N LEU A 176 -23.50 11.36 -3.23
CA LEU A 176 -22.43 12.30 -2.90
C LEU A 176 -22.47 12.71 -1.42
N GLU A 177 -23.64 13.07 -0.90
CA GLU A 177 -23.83 13.41 0.53
C GLU A 177 -23.39 12.25 1.44
N LEU A 178 -23.81 11.02 1.12
CA LEU A 178 -23.40 9.83 1.87
C LEU A 178 -21.88 9.60 1.82
N MET A 179 -21.23 9.94 0.70
CA MET A 179 -19.77 9.83 0.58
C MET A 179 -19.05 10.89 1.40
N GLU A 180 -19.57 12.12 1.47
CA GLU A 180 -19.02 13.18 2.33
C GLU A 180 -19.15 12.84 3.81
N ASP A 181 -20.27 12.23 4.22
CA ASP A 181 -20.46 11.71 5.58
C ASP A 181 -19.45 10.59 5.92
N ILE A 182 -19.21 9.68 4.97
CA ILE A 182 -18.21 8.61 5.14
C ILE A 182 -16.80 9.20 5.25
N ASP A 183 -16.43 10.15 4.38
CA ASP A 183 -15.13 10.85 4.43
C ASP A 183 -14.94 11.53 5.79
N HIS A 184 -15.96 12.24 6.28
CA HIS A 184 -15.92 12.88 7.59
C HIS A 184 -15.71 11.87 8.72
N ARG A 185 -16.46 10.77 8.74
CA ARG A 185 -16.34 9.73 9.76
C ARG A 185 -14.96 9.06 9.75
N LEU A 186 -14.41 8.78 8.56
CA LEU A 186 -13.07 8.24 8.41
C LEU A 186 -12.02 9.23 8.92
N GLY A 187 -12.19 10.53 8.65
CA GLY A 187 -11.33 11.59 9.19
C GLY A 187 -11.33 11.62 10.72
N VAL A 188 -12.49 11.49 11.36
CA VAL A 188 -12.59 11.41 12.83
C VAL A 188 -11.89 10.15 13.36
N GLU A 189 -12.09 9.00 12.70
CA GLU A 189 -11.40 7.75 13.07
C GLU A 189 -9.88 7.91 12.96
N MET A 190 -9.37 8.56 11.90
CA MET A 190 -7.95 8.82 11.73
C MET A 190 -7.36 9.70 12.84
N VAL A 191 -8.04 10.79 13.20
CA VAL A 191 -7.56 11.70 14.28
C VAL A 191 -7.50 10.95 15.60
N SER A 192 -8.56 10.20 15.94
CA SER A 192 -8.60 9.42 17.19
C SER A 192 -7.55 8.31 17.24
N ALA A 193 -7.30 7.62 16.12
CA ALA A 193 -6.25 6.62 16.00
C ALA A 193 -4.86 7.24 16.17
N ALA A 194 -4.61 8.41 15.56
CA ALA A 194 -3.33 9.11 15.69
C ALA A 194 -3.05 9.57 17.14
N GLU A 195 -4.07 10.09 17.84
CA GLU A 195 -3.93 10.45 19.26
C GLU A 195 -3.61 9.24 20.14
N LEU A 196 -4.27 8.11 19.90
CA LEU A 196 -4.02 6.87 20.64
C LEU A 196 -2.62 6.31 20.36
N LEU A 197 -2.19 6.35 19.09
CA LEU A 197 -0.87 5.91 18.67
C LEU A 197 0.23 6.74 19.34
N LEU A 198 0.09 8.08 19.36
CA LEU A 198 1.03 8.97 20.06
C LEU A 198 1.15 8.60 21.54
N ARG A 199 0.03 8.36 22.22
CA ARG A 199 0.03 7.94 23.64
C ARG A 199 0.76 6.61 23.83
N LEU A 200 0.50 5.62 22.99
CA LEU A 200 1.14 4.31 23.09
C LEU A 200 2.64 4.35 22.75
N GLU A 201 3.05 5.17 21.78
CA GLU A 201 4.47 5.39 21.47
C GLU A 201 5.21 6.09 22.62
N GLU A 202 4.56 7.06 23.28
CA GLU A 202 5.10 7.69 24.49
C GLU A 202 5.24 6.69 25.64
N GLU A 203 4.22 5.85 25.87
CA GLU A 203 4.28 4.79 26.87
C GLU A 203 5.39 3.77 26.57
N PHE A 204 5.52 3.34 25.31
CA PHE A 204 6.59 2.47 24.87
C PHE A 204 7.96 3.09 25.15
N ARG A 205 8.15 4.38 24.82
CA ARG A 205 9.39 5.11 25.08
C ARG A 205 9.72 5.18 26.57
N LEU A 206 8.72 5.45 27.41
CA LEU A 206 8.87 5.51 28.87
C LEU A 206 9.22 4.14 29.46
N ARG A 207 8.56 3.08 29.02
CA ARG A 207 8.82 1.70 29.47
C ARG A 207 10.19 1.21 29.05
N THR A 208 10.63 1.55 27.84
CA THR A 208 11.98 1.21 27.34
C THR A 208 13.07 1.89 28.18
N ARG A 209 12.88 3.16 28.55
CA ARG A 209 13.80 3.88 29.46
C ARG A 209 13.83 3.27 30.86
N MET A 210 12.67 3.00 31.45
CA MET A 210 12.60 2.39 32.80
C MET A 210 13.07 0.93 32.85
N GLY A 211 13.00 0.20 31.74
CA GLY A 211 13.57 -1.14 31.60
C GLY A 211 15.10 -1.11 31.45
N GLY A 212 15.65 -0.08 30.80
CA GLY A 212 17.10 0.15 30.69
C GLY A 212 17.76 0.53 32.01
N ASP A 213 17.10 1.36 32.83
CA ASP A 213 17.64 1.84 34.12
C ASP A 213 17.74 0.72 35.19
N LYS A 214 17.07 -0.42 35.00
CA LYS A 214 17.23 -1.59 35.88
C LYS A 214 18.47 -2.45 35.56
N ALA A 215 19.13 -2.22 34.43
CA ALA A 215 20.30 -3.02 34.01
C ALA A 215 21.65 -2.45 34.52
N GLU A 216 21.72 -1.20 35.00
CA GLU A 216 22.97 -0.57 35.46
C GLU A 216 23.13 -0.50 37.00
N GLY A 217 22.18 -1.08 37.75
CA GLY A 217 22.15 -1.01 39.23
C GLY A 217 22.55 -2.28 40.00
N GLN A 218 23.07 -3.32 39.35
CA GLN A 218 23.45 -4.58 40.02
C GLN A 218 24.85 -5.06 39.64
N GLY A 219 25.84 -4.20 39.87
CA GLY A 219 27.23 -4.60 40.12
C GLY A 219 27.46 -4.75 41.62
N THR A 220 26.81 -5.72 42.28
CA THR A 220 27.21 -6.12 43.64
C THR A 220 28.32 -7.15 43.56
N ASP A 221 29.52 -6.66 43.84
CA ASP A 221 30.68 -7.43 44.23
C ASP A 221 30.39 -8.23 45.51
N GLY A 222 30.82 -9.50 45.57
CA GLY A 222 30.98 -10.24 46.82
C GLY A 222 30.00 -11.40 47.10
N PRO A 223 30.46 -12.67 47.11
CA PRO A 223 29.69 -13.87 47.43
C PRO A 223 29.69 -14.14 48.95
N VAL A 224 28.72 -14.92 49.43
CA VAL A 224 28.85 -16.00 50.43
C VAL A 224 27.47 -16.37 51.00
N GLY A 225 27.09 -17.63 50.77
CA GLY A 225 26.67 -18.50 51.87
C GLY A 225 25.17 -18.70 52.11
N LYS A 226 24.79 -19.98 51.94
CA LYS A 226 23.77 -20.72 52.73
C LYS A 226 22.30 -20.38 52.40
N MET A 227 21.35 -21.29 52.36
CA MET A 227 21.26 -22.74 52.55
C MET A 227 19.80 -23.10 52.20
N LEU A 228 19.57 -24.31 51.68
CA LEU A 228 18.27 -24.92 51.41
C LEU A 228 17.26 -24.75 52.57
N VAL A 229 15.96 -24.80 52.26
CA VAL A 229 15.03 -25.88 52.70
C VAL A 229 13.60 -25.64 52.16
N PHE A 230 13.02 -26.69 51.60
CA PHE A 230 11.63 -26.85 51.14
C PHE A 230 10.62 -26.87 52.30
N ALA A 231 9.38 -26.44 52.07
CA ALA A 231 8.21 -27.10 52.65
C ALA A 231 6.91 -26.85 51.85
N ARG A 232 6.32 -27.98 51.44
CA ARG A 232 5.01 -28.22 50.83
C ARG A 232 3.95 -28.26 51.93
N GLY A 233 2.76 -27.70 51.71
CA GLY A 233 1.62 -27.79 52.64
C GLY A 233 0.30 -27.34 52.02
N ASP A 234 -0.67 -28.25 52.03
CA ASP A 234 -2.05 -28.13 51.53
C ASP A 234 -2.90 -27.03 52.20
N GLN A 235 -3.92 -26.59 51.44
CA GLN A 235 -5.09 -25.73 51.79
C GLN A 235 -5.94 -26.32 52.96
N PRO A 236 -7.07 -25.73 53.46
CA PRO A 236 -7.97 -24.69 52.89
C PRO A 236 -8.70 -23.74 53.88
N GLY A 237 -9.45 -22.76 53.34
CA GLY A 237 -10.60 -22.16 54.05
C GLY A 237 -11.05 -20.75 53.64
N GLY A 238 -12.24 -20.66 53.03
CA GLY A 238 -13.27 -19.70 53.52
C GLY A 238 -13.65 -18.46 52.69
N LYS A 239 -14.85 -18.57 52.09
CA LYS A 239 -15.94 -17.56 51.94
C LYS A 239 -15.93 -16.50 50.81
N VAL A 240 -17.01 -16.64 50.05
CA VAL A 240 -17.63 -15.84 48.97
C VAL A 240 -18.15 -14.47 49.44
N ARG A 241 -18.08 -13.46 48.56
CA ARG A 241 -19.08 -12.36 48.48
C ARG A 241 -19.28 -11.91 47.03
N PHE A 242 -20.52 -11.98 46.56
CA PHE A 242 -21.01 -11.48 45.26
C PHE A 242 -21.62 -10.08 45.40
N ARG A 243 -21.43 -9.22 44.38
CA ARG A 243 -22.31 -8.18 43.81
C ARG A 243 -21.44 -7.13 43.10
N ALA A 244 -21.83 -6.46 42.02
CA ALA A 244 -22.86 -6.57 40.99
C ALA A 244 -22.44 -5.58 39.89
N ALA A 245 -23.00 -5.78 38.70
CA ALA A 245 -22.76 -5.01 37.48
C ALA A 245 -22.83 -3.47 37.65
N GLY A 246 -21.89 -2.79 37.00
CA GLY A 246 -21.92 -1.37 36.69
C GLY A 246 -21.08 -1.10 35.44
N ARG A 247 -21.75 -0.97 34.29
CA ARG A 247 -21.20 -0.33 33.09
C ARG A 247 -20.67 1.05 33.47
N GLN A 248 -19.38 1.33 33.23
CA GLN A 248 -18.88 2.62 32.74
C GLN A 248 -17.35 2.60 32.65
N GLY A 249 -16.82 2.98 31.48
CA GLY A 249 -15.44 3.41 31.29
C GLY A 249 -14.40 2.28 31.24
N GLY A 250 -14.18 1.70 30.05
CA GLY A 250 -13.03 0.84 29.77
C GLY A 250 -11.71 1.61 29.73
N GLY A 251 -11.38 2.33 30.80
CA GLY A 251 -10.02 2.71 31.17
C GLY A 251 -9.43 1.61 32.05
N ALA A 252 -9.43 0.37 31.55
CA ALA A 252 -8.95 -0.79 32.28
C ALA A 252 -7.45 -0.99 31.99
N ASP A 253 -6.64 -0.80 33.04
CA ASP A 253 -5.34 -1.43 33.27
C ASP A 253 -4.34 -1.50 32.10
N LEU A 254 -3.85 -0.34 31.66
CA LEU A 254 -2.57 -0.27 30.92
C LEU A 254 -1.35 -0.50 31.83
N ALA A 255 -1.53 -0.60 33.15
CA ALA A 255 -0.46 -0.81 34.12
C ALA A 255 0.11 -2.24 34.14
N ALA A 256 -0.60 -3.22 33.54
CA ALA A 256 -0.22 -4.62 33.53
C ALA A 256 0.26 -5.15 32.16
N THR A 257 0.24 -4.32 31.11
CA THR A 257 0.60 -4.77 29.76
C THR A 257 2.11 -4.87 29.58
N THR A 258 2.57 -5.92 28.90
CA THR A 258 4.00 -6.10 28.61
C THR A 258 4.48 -5.12 27.54
N VAL A 259 5.80 -4.90 27.42
CA VAL A 259 6.36 -4.04 26.35
C VAL A 259 6.00 -4.62 24.99
N GLU A 260 6.03 -5.94 24.86
CA GLU A 260 5.64 -6.68 23.66
C GLU A 260 4.16 -6.47 23.29
N GLU A 261 3.26 -6.43 24.27
CA GLU A 261 1.83 -6.12 24.05
C GLU A 261 1.61 -4.68 23.58
N VAL A 262 2.32 -3.70 24.16
CA VAL A 262 2.24 -2.31 23.72
C VAL A 262 2.72 -2.16 22.28
N VAL A 263 3.82 -2.82 21.91
CA VAL A 263 4.30 -2.81 20.52
C VAL A 263 3.28 -3.44 19.58
N LEU A 264 2.68 -4.57 19.96
CA LEU A 264 1.66 -5.21 19.14
C LEU A 264 0.42 -4.31 18.94
N GLU A 265 -0.02 -3.60 19.96
CA GLU A 265 -1.14 -2.63 19.84
C GLU A 265 -0.78 -1.43 18.96
N ILE A 266 0.44 -0.90 19.06
CA ILE A 266 0.94 0.12 18.13
C ILE A 266 0.86 -0.40 16.69
N GLN A 267 1.29 -1.64 16.45
CA GLN A 267 1.29 -2.22 15.11
C GLN A 267 -0.11 -2.48 14.56
N LYS A 268 -1.05 -2.95 15.39
CA LYS A 268 -2.47 -3.07 14.99
C LYS A 268 -3.06 -1.71 14.60
N LEU A 269 -2.76 -0.67 15.37
CA LEU A 269 -3.25 0.69 15.09
C LEU A 269 -2.64 1.27 13.81
N LYS A 270 -1.36 1.03 13.53
CA LYS A 270 -0.73 1.44 12.26
C LYS A 270 -1.38 0.78 11.05
N THR A 271 -1.60 -0.54 11.10
CA THR A 271 -2.32 -1.25 10.05
C THR A 271 -3.73 -0.68 9.86
N ARG A 272 -4.46 -0.45 10.96
CA ARG A 272 -5.79 0.15 10.89
C ARG A 272 -5.79 1.55 10.31
N GLN A 273 -4.82 2.39 10.67
CA GLN A 273 -4.67 3.74 10.13
C GLN A 273 -4.42 3.71 8.62
N GLN A 274 -3.59 2.77 8.16
CA GLN A 274 -3.30 2.62 6.74
C GLN A 274 -4.53 2.17 5.94
N GLU A 275 -5.36 1.27 6.49
CA GLU A 275 -6.65 0.89 5.90
C GLU A 275 -7.61 2.08 5.80
N VAL A 276 -7.74 2.85 6.89
CA VAL A 276 -8.65 4.02 6.95
C VAL A 276 -8.19 5.11 5.97
N HIS A 277 -6.89 5.34 5.83
CA HIS A 277 -6.35 6.28 4.85
C HIS A 277 -6.70 5.87 3.41
N GLN A 278 -6.60 4.58 3.09
CA GLN A 278 -6.96 4.08 1.75
C GLN A 278 -8.46 4.17 1.48
N LEU A 279 -9.29 3.85 2.49
CA LEU A 279 -10.73 4.08 2.43
C LEU A 279 -11.05 5.53 2.08
N GLN A 280 -10.42 6.44 2.81
CA GLN A 280 -10.70 7.86 2.67
C GLN A 280 -10.33 8.36 1.27
N ALA A 281 -9.16 7.95 0.76
CA ALA A 281 -8.71 8.34 -0.57
C ALA A 281 -9.66 7.87 -1.68
N VAL A 282 -10.16 6.63 -1.62
CA VAL A 282 -11.16 6.11 -2.57
C VAL A 282 -12.46 6.90 -2.51
N VAL A 283 -12.94 7.21 -1.30
CA VAL A 283 -14.18 7.97 -1.10
C VAL A 283 -14.03 9.37 -1.71
N GLN A 284 -12.89 10.03 -1.50
CA GLN A 284 -12.62 11.35 -2.07
C GLN A 284 -12.51 11.33 -3.60
N GLU A 285 -11.83 10.33 -4.18
CA GLU A 285 -11.72 10.18 -5.63
C GLU A 285 -13.09 9.99 -6.29
N ARG A 286 -13.89 9.07 -5.74
CA ARG A 286 -15.25 8.82 -6.24
C ARG A 286 -16.16 10.04 -6.05
N ALA A 287 -16.05 10.77 -4.93
CA ALA A 287 -16.82 11.99 -4.73
C ALA A 287 -16.48 13.05 -5.79
N LYS A 288 -15.19 13.16 -6.19
CA LYS A 288 -14.78 14.01 -7.32
C LYS A 288 -15.41 13.56 -8.64
N ALA A 289 -15.43 12.26 -8.93
CA ALA A 289 -16.07 11.73 -10.14
C ALA A 289 -17.59 12.00 -10.17
N PHE A 290 -18.27 11.84 -9.03
CA PHE A 290 -19.70 12.14 -8.89
C PHE A 290 -20.00 13.62 -9.09
N ARG A 291 -19.19 14.52 -8.52
CA ARG A 291 -19.31 15.97 -8.74
C ARG A 291 -19.12 16.34 -10.22
N LEU A 292 -18.15 15.70 -10.90
CA LEU A 292 -17.90 15.93 -12.32
C LEU A 292 -19.09 15.45 -13.18
N TYR A 293 -19.62 14.27 -12.88
CA TYR A 293 -20.77 13.72 -13.60
C TYR A 293 -22.04 14.54 -13.37
N LEU A 294 -22.32 14.97 -12.13
CA LEU A 294 -23.43 15.88 -11.81
C LEU A 294 -23.30 17.21 -12.57
N ARG A 295 -22.10 17.78 -12.61
CA ARG A 295 -21.84 19.01 -13.36
C ARG A 295 -22.18 18.82 -14.84
N ASN A 296 -21.67 17.77 -15.47
CA ASN A 296 -21.92 17.48 -16.89
C ASN A 296 -23.42 17.29 -17.19
N MET A 297 -24.18 16.66 -16.30
CA MET A 297 -25.63 16.51 -16.48
C MET A 297 -26.42 17.82 -16.30
N LEU A 298 -25.97 18.70 -15.41
CA LEU A 298 -26.65 19.97 -15.12
C LEU A 298 -26.31 21.07 -16.13
N GLU A 299 -25.10 21.04 -16.68
CA GLU A 299 -24.62 22.00 -17.69
C GLU A 299 -25.05 21.59 -19.12
N GLY A 300 -25.48 20.34 -19.32
CA GLY A 300 -25.85 19.76 -20.62
C GLY A 300 -24.60 19.29 -21.38
N GLU A 301 -24.69 18.14 -22.05
CA GLU A 301 -23.66 17.73 -23.01
C GLU A 301 -23.68 18.72 -24.18
N GLU A 302 -22.62 19.52 -24.35
CA GLU A 302 -22.32 20.18 -25.65
C GLU A 302 -21.99 19.15 -26.73
#